data_AF-A0AAV3TGA7-F1
#
_entry.id   AF-A0AAV3TGA7-F1
#
_cell.length_a   1.000
_cell.length_b   1.000
_cell.length_c   1.000
_cell.angle_alpha   90.00
_cell.angle_beta   90.00
_cell.angle_gamma   90.00
#
_symmetry.space_group_name_H-M   'P 1'
#
loop_
_entity.id
_entity.type
_entity.pdbx_description
1 polymer ?
#
loop_
_entity_poly.entity_id
_entity_poly.type
_entity_poly.pdbx_seq_one_letter_code
_entity_poly.pdbx_strand_id
1 'polypeptide(L)'
;MPDSSGDEFDPTAPDQREIGREMVDDSTGLGSVMAHAYRGEIDRVGTWRQRLDETTKWAVTLMAAILTWAFSSTDNPHYILLIGVVVVTIFLGIEARRYRDYDVFRSRTRVIQENLLANALDPSQGTEDHDWRAELSSDYRRPTLKVSFYEALANRLRRVYLALLGVLLVAWVFRITAFAPRQDWLTTAGIARIPGIVVIVVVGVFYVVLLGATFWPHERHAKGEFREGDPDDWKETDQ
;
A
#
# COMPACT_ATOMS: atom_id res chain seq x y z
N MET A 1 -7.86 28.56 -52.46
CA MET A 1 -8.16 28.44 -51.01
C MET A 1 -7.86 27.01 -50.63
N PRO A 2 -6.73 26.74 -49.95
CA PRO A 2 -6.39 25.42 -49.46
C PRO A 2 -6.99 25.26 -48.07
N ASP A 3 -7.95 24.36 -47.90
CA ASP A 3 -8.32 23.87 -46.56
C ASP A 3 -7.87 22.42 -46.47
N SER A 4 -6.67 22.25 -45.92
CA SER A 4 -6.21 20.99 -45.37
C SER A 4 -7.12 20.63 -44.20
N SER A 5 -7.94 19.60 -44.34
CA SER A 5 -8.43 18.82 -43.21
C SER A 5 -7.19 18.22 -42.54
N GLY A 6 -6.64 18.92 -41.55
CA GLY A 6 -5.61 18.35 -40.70
C GLY A 6 -6.23 17.20 -39.95
N ASP A 7 -5.74 15.98 -40.17
CA ASP A 7 -6.11 14.82 -39.37
C ASP A 7 -5.91 15.18 -37.91
N GLU A 8 -7.01 15.25 -37.16
CA GLU A 8 -6.98 15.48 -35.73
C GLU A 8 -6.31 14.27 -35.10
N PHE A 9 -5.23 14.49 -34.34
CA PHE A 9 -4.47 13.41 -33.73
C PHE A 9 -5.33 12.65 -32.72
N ASP A 10 -5.65 11.39 -33.03
CA ASP A 10 -6.41 10.49 -32.17
C ASP A 10 -5.48 9.50 -31.45
N PRO A 11 -5.26 9.63 -30.13
CA PRO A 11 -4.41 8.71 -29.38
C PRO A 11 -4.98 7.29 -29.22
N THR A 12 -6.25 7.08 -29.59
CA THR A 12 -6.97 5.80 -29.47
C THR A 12 -6.97 5.00 -30.78
N ALA A 13 -6.51 5.61 -31.88
CA ALA A 13 -6.43 4.95 -33.18
C ALA A 13 -5.53 3.70 -33.12
N PRO A 14 -5.83 2.63 -33.89
CA PRO A 14 -5.11 1.35 -33.79
C PRO A 14 -3.58 1.43 -33.98
N ASP A 15 -3.13 2.26 -34.92
CA ASP A 15 -1.73 2.55 -35.17
C ASP A 15 -1.09 3.32 -34.00
N GLN A 16 -1.84 4.24 -33.39
CA GLN A 16 -1.35 5.04 -32.28
C GLN A 16 -1.27 4.25 -30.97
N ARG A 17 -2.23 3.38 -30.67
CA ARG A 17 -2.19 2.61 -29.41
C ARG A 17 -1.09 1.54 -29.41
N GLU A 18 -0.74 0.97 -30.57
CA GLU A 18 0.27 -0.10 -30.76
C GLU A 18 1.66 0.47 -31.17
N ILE A 19 1.95 1.71 -30.79
CA ILE A 19 3.19 2.44 -31.15
C ILE A 19 4.48 1.81 -30.58
N GLY A 20 4.37 0.82 -29.68
CA GLY A 20 5.51 0.16 -29.06
C GLY A 20 6.48 -0.45 -30.07
N ARG A 21 5.95 -1.04 -31.16
CA ARG A 21 6.76 -1.60 -32.24
C ARG A 21 7.43 -0.52 -33.09
N GLU A 22 6.70 0.52 -33.45
CA GLU A 22 7.22 1.64 -34.24
C GLU A 22 8.34 2.38 -33.50
N MET A 23 8.26 2.51 -32.17
CA MET A 23 9.34 3.08 -31.34
C MET A 23 10.62 2.24 -31.32
N VAL A 24 10.54 0.93 -31.62
CA VAL A 24 11.70 0.03 -31.72
C VAL A 24 12.29 0.08 -33.14
N ASP A 25 11.42 0.07 -34.15
CA ASP A 25 11.83 0.00 -35.56
C ASP A 25 12.36 1.36 -36.07
N ASP A 26 11.75 2.48 -35.67
CA ASP A 26 12.16 3.83 -36.01
C ASP A 26 12.70 4.58 -34.78
N SER A 27 14.03 4.77 -34.73
CA SER A 27 14.71 5.50 -33.64
C SER A 27 14.34 6.98 -33.62
N THR A 28 13.16 7.30 -33.12
CA THR A 28 12.67 8.67 -32.97
C THR A 28 13.20 9.28 -31.66
N GLY A 29 13.40 10.61 -31.63
CA GLY A 29 13.77 11.32 -30.40
C GLY A 29 12.78 11.10 -29.24
N LEU A 30 11.53 10.76 -29.57
CA LEU A 30 10.49 10.35 -28.62
C LEU A 30 10.83 9.05 -27.89
N GLY A 31 11.45 8.06 -28.56
CA GLY A 31 11.93 6.83 -27.92
C GLY A 31 12.92 7.08 -26.79
N SER A 32 13.89 7.97 -27.02
CA SER A 32 14.87 8.38 -26.00
C SER A 32 14.21 9.10 -24.81
N VAL A 33 13.31 10.06 -25.08
CA VAL A 33 12.57 10.78 -24.04
C VAL A 33 11.74 9.82 -23.20
N MET A 34 11.04 8.87 -23.83
CA MET A 34 10.24 7.86 -23.13
C MET A 34 11.10 6.90 -22.30
N ALA A 35 12.26 6.47 -22.80
CA ALA A 35 13.18 5.65 -22.03
C ALA A 35 13.70 6.37 -20.77
N HIS A 36 14.04 7.66 -20.88
CA HIS A 36 14.43 8.47 -19.73
C HIS A 36 13.27 8.73 -18.76
N ALA A 37 12.07 8.99 -19.27
CA ALA A 37 10.87 9.15 -18.45
C ALA A 37 10.54 7.88 -17.67
N TYR A 38 10.55 6.72 -18.34
CA TYR A 38 10.32 5.43 -17.72
C TYR A 38 11.36 5.11 -16.63
N ARG A 39 12.65 5.37 -16.89
CA ARG A 39 13.70 5.23 -15.87
C ARG A 39 13.42 6.12 -14.66
N GLY A 40 13.00 7.36 -14.88
CA GLY A 40 12.61 8.28 -13.81
C GLY A 40 11.39 7.80 -13.01
N GLU A 41 10.39 7.22 -13.67
CA GLU A 41 9.22 6.64 -12.99
C GLU A 41 9.61 5.42 -12.15
N ILE A 42 10.45 4.52 -12.67
CA ILE A 42 10.96 3.37 -11.91
C ILE A 42 11.75 3.82 -10.67
N ASP A 43 12.60 4.84 -10.79
CA ASP A 43 13.34 5.41 -9.65
C ASP A 43 12.40 6.01 -8.59
N ARG A 44 11.34 6.72 -9.02
CA ARG A 44 10.29 7.23 -8.12
C ARG A 44 9.57 6.09 -7.41
N VAL A 45 9.16 5.05 -8.14
CA VAL A 45 8.51 3.86 -7.57
C VAL A 45 9.42 3.20 -6.54
N GLY A 46 10.71 3.03 -6.83
CA GLY A 46 11.70 2.49 -5.90
C GLY A 46 11.85 3.34 -4.64
N THR A 47 12.02 4.65 -4.79
CA THR A 47 12.16 5.60 -3.68
C THR A 47 10.92 5.60 -2.78
N TRP A 48 9.73 5.63 -3.36
CA TRP A 48 8.47 5.61 -2.59
C TRP A 48 8.23 4.27 -1.90
N ARG A 49 8.60 3.15 -2.54
CA ARG A 49 8.58 1.82 -1.91
C ARG A 49 9.51 1.78 -0.69
N GLN A 50 10.74 2.28 -0.82
CA GLN A 50 11.67 2.33 0.31
C GLN A 50 11.14 3.19 1.47
N ARG A 51 10.51 4.33 1.18
CA ARG A 51 9.88 5.18 2.21
C ARG A 51 8.68 4.53 2.91
N LEU A 52 7.97 3.62 2.24
CA LEU A 52 6.92 2.81 2.84
C LEU A 52 7.51 1.75 3.77
N ASP A 53 8.57 1.07 3.35
CA ASP A 53 9.21 0.05 4.17
C ASP A 53 9.82 0.66 5.45
N GLU A 54 10.33 1.89 5.34
CA GLU A 54 10.91 2.63 6.46
C GLU A 54 9.87 2.93 7.56
N THR A 55 8.61 3.26 7.23
CA THR A 55 7.59 3.53 8.26
C THR A 55 7.26 2.29 9.07
N THR A 56 7.15 1.13 8.41
CA THR A 56 6.95 -0.16 9.10
C THR A 56 8.16 -0.50 9.98
N LYS A 57 9.40 -0.29 9.51
CA LYS A 57 10.60 -0.53 10.33
C LYS A 57 10.61 0.31 11.61
N TRP A 58 10.27 1.60 11.52
CA TRP A 58 10.17 2.47 12.69
C TRP A 58 9.03 2.05 13.64
N ALA A 59 7.88 1.65 13.11
CA ALA A 59 6.79 1.13 13.92
C ALA A 59 7.21 -0.11 14.72
N VAL A 60 7.88 -1.07 14.08
CA VAL A 60 8.40 -2.29 14.74
C VAL A 60 9.46 -1.95 15.78
N THR A 61 10.36 -1.02 15.47
CA THR A 61 11.45 -0.61 16.37
C THR A 61 10.91 0.04 17.64
N LEU A 62 9.95 0.98 17.49
CA LEU A 62 9.29 1.63 18.62
C LEU A 62 8.45 0.63 19.43
N MET A 63 7.75 -0.29 18.77
CA MET A 63 7.02 -1.37 19.44
C MET A 63 7.95 -2.23 20.28
N ALA A 64 9.11 -2.64 19.75
CA ALA A 64 10.10 -3.43 20.47
C ALA A 64 10.66 -2.69 21.69
N ALA A 65 10.95 -1.38 21.55
CA ALA A 65 11.40 -0.55 22.66
C ALA A 65 10.33 -0.42 23.76
N ILE A 66 9.07 -0.20 23.38
CA ILE A 66 7.94 -0.11 24.31
C ILE A 66 7.73 -1.44 25.04
N LEU A 67 7.76 -2.57 24.34
CA LEU A 67 7.63 -3.89 24.94
C LEU A 67 8.78 -4.15 25.93
N THR A 68 10.02 -3.88 25.53
CA THR A 68 11.20 -4.06 26.38
C THR A 68 11.07 -3.26 27.67
N TRP A 69 10.69 -1.97 27.55
CA TRP A 69 10.49 -1.13 28.72
C TRP A 69 9.29 -1.58 29.56
N ALA A 70 8.15 -1.90 28.94
CA ALA A 70 6.96 -2.34 29.66
C ALA A 70 7.22 -3.55 30.57
N PHE A 71 8.09 -4.48 30.13
CA PHE A 71 8.39 -5.71 30.85
C PHE A 71 9.70 -5.68 31.66
N SER A 72 10.46 -4.58 31.66
CA SER A 72 11.73 -4.50 32.40
C SER A 72 11.57 -4.41 33.93
N SER A 73 10.41 -3.96 34.41
CA SER A 73 10.05 -3.92 35.82
C SER A 73 8.57 -4.17 36.00
N THR A 74 8.16 -4.75 37.13
CA THR A 74 6.75 -4.91 37.52
C THR A 74 6.08 -3.58 37.85
N ASP A 75 6.86 -2.57 38.26
CA ASP A 75 6.35 -1.25 38.63
C ASP A 75 5.98 -0.39 37.40
N ASN A 76 6.40 -0.81 36.20
CA ASN A 76 6.10 -0.05 34.98
C ASN A 76 4.60 -0.08 34.67
N PRO A 77 4.01 1.07 34.29
CA PRO A 77 2.59 1.17 34.05
C PRO A 77 2.15 0.37 32.82
N HIS A 78 1.11 -0.45 32.97
CA HIS A 78 0.55 -1.23 31.85
C HIS A 78 0.04 -0.36 30.69
N TYR A 79 -0.36 0.89 30.96
CA TYR A 79 -0.85 1.82 29.94
C TYR A 79 0.21 2.24 28.90
N ILE A 80 1.50 1.99 29.14
CA ILE A 80 2.53 2.23 28.11
C ILE A 80 2.32 1.36 26.87
N LEU A 81 1.79 0.15 27.03
CA LEU A 81 1.46 -0.73 25.91
C LEU A 81 0.30 -0.15 25.08
N LEU A 82 -0.65 0.52 25.73
CA LEU A 82 -1.73 1.25 25.06
C LEU A 82 -1.20 2.49 24.32
N ILE A 83 -0.19 3.18 24.86
CA ILE A 83 0.54 4.22 24.13
C ILE A 83 1.20 3.61 22.88
N GLY A 84 1.78 2.41 22.99
CA GLY A 84 2.28 1.65 21.85
C GLY A 84 1.21 1.38 20.78
N VAL A 85 0.00 0.99 21.20
CA VAL A 85 -1.14 0.80 20.28
C VAL A 85 -1.46 2.09 19.53
N VAL A 86 -1.51 3.22 20.22
CA VAL A 86 -1.75 4.53 19.60
C VAL A 86 -0.65 4.89 18.61
N VAL A 87 0.62 4.72 18.99
CA VAL A 87 1.77 4.99 18.12
C VAL A 87 1.71 4.14 16.85
N VAL A 88 1.54 2.82 16.98
CA VAL A 88 1.44 1.91 15.82
C VAL A 88 0.24 2.27 14.93
N THR A 89 -0.87 2.71 15.52
CA THR A 89 -2.05 3.18 14.76
C THR A 89 -1.77 4.48 13.99
N ILE A 90 -0.97 5.39 14.54
CA ILE A 90 -0.51 6.60 13.83
C ILE A 90 0.37 6.20 12.64
N PHE A 91 1.30 5.27 12.83
CA PHE A 91 2.13 4.75 11.75
C PHE A 91 1.30 4.10 10.63
N LEU A 92 0.26 3.35 10.98
CA LEU A 92 -0.69 2.80 10.01
C LEU A 92 -1.33 3.91 9.16
N GLY A 93 -1.79 4.99 9.78
CA GLY A 93 -2.39 6.13 9.07
C GLY A 93 -1.40 6.86 8.16
N ILE A 94 -0.16 7.06 8.62
CA ILE A 94 0.93 7.65 7.82
C ILE A 94 1.26 6.78 6.62
N GLU A 95 1.40 5.47 6.84
CA GLU A 95 1.74 4.52 5.78
C GLU A 95 0.59 4.35 4.78
N ALA A 96 -0.67 4.33 5.23
CA ALA A 96 -1.83 4.33 4.35
C ALA A 96 -1.85 5.55 3.42
N ARG A 97 -1.49 6.74 3.94
CA ARG A 97 -1.34 7.94 3.11
C ARG A 97 -0.22 7.79 2.08
N ARG A 98 0.98 7.40 2.53
CA ARG A 98 2.14 7.18 1.64
C ARG A 98 1.87 6.10 0.60
N TYR A 99 1.04 5.11 0.91
CA TYR A 99 0.72 4.02 -0.01
C TYR A 99 -0.10 4.53 -1.20
N ARG A 100 -0.98 5.51 -0.97
CA ARG A 100 -1.73 6.16 -2.06
C ARG A 100 -0.80 6.92 -2.99
N ASP A 101 0.20 7.61 -2.45
CA ASP A 101 1.20 8.32 -3.25
C ASP A 101 2.05 7.33 -4.08
N TYR A 102 2.48 6.24 -3.46
CA TYR A 102 3.20 5.16 -4.14
C TYR A 102 2.37 4.54 -5.28
N ASP A 103 1.08 4.29 -5.05
CA ASP A 103 0.20 3.68 -6.03
C ASP A 103 0.03 4.52 -7.30
N VAL A 104 0.07 5.85 -7.18
CA VAL A 104 0.06 6.76 -8.34
C VAL A 104 1.24 6.51 -9.27
N PHE A 105 2.47 6.47 -8.74
CA PHE A 105 3.66 6.24 -9.56
C PHE A 105 3.68 4.81 -10.09
N ARG A 106 3.33 3.85 -9.22
CA ARG A 106 3.28 2.43 -9.57
C ARG A 106 2.33 2.18 -10.75
N SER A 107 1.12 2.72 -10.69
CA SER A 107 0.10 2.51 -11.72
C SER A 107 0.52 3.09 -13.07
N ARG A 108 1.18 4.25 -13.12
CA ARG A 108 1.73 4.80 -14.38
C ARG A 108 2.78 3.89 -14.98
N THR A 109 3.74 3.45 -14.16
CA THR A 109 4.75 2.47 -14.60
C THR A 109 4.07 1.22 -15.14
N ARG A 110 3.01 0.75 -14.48
CA ARG A 110 2.27 -0.43 -14.92
C ARG A 110 1.56 -0.24 -16.25
N VAL A 111 0.93 0.92 -16.49
CA VAL A 111 0.33 1.26 -17.79
C VAL A 111 1.36 1.22 -18.91
N ILE A 112 2.56 1.78 -18.70
CA ILE A 112 3.66 1.72 -19.68
C ILE A 112 4.13 0.27 -19.89
N GLN A 113 4.27 -0.50 -18.82
CA GLN A 113 4.69 -1.91 -18.93
C GLN A 113 3.68 -2.77 -19.69
N GLU A 114 2.39 -2.64 -19.36
CA GLU A 114 1.29 -3.43 -19.94
C GLU A 114 1.06 -3.08 -21.42
N ASN A 115 1.06 -1.79 -21.77
CA ASN A 115 0.60 -1.37 -23.09
C ASN A 115 1.72 -0.98 -24.05
N LEU A 116 2.85 -0.49 -23.54
CA LEU A 116 3.98 -0.12 -24.39
C LEU A 116 5.01 -1.24 -24.46
N LEU A 117 5.51 -1.72 -23.32
CA LEU A 117 6.61 -2.69 -23.29
C LEU A 117 6.15 -4.10 -23.66
N ALA A 118 5.03 -4.58 -23.10
CA ALA A 118 4.53 -5.91 -23.45
C ALA A 118 4.12 -5.98 -24.94
N ASN A 119 3.42 -4.96 -25.44
CA ASN A 119 3.07 -4.86 -26.86
C ASN A 119 4.31 -4.78 -27.78
N ALA A 120 5.37 -4.08 -27.38
CA ALA A 120 6.62 -4.06 -28.15
C ALA A 120 7.33 -5.43 -28.19
N LEU A 121 7.17 -6.25 -27.15
CA LEU A 121 7.77 -7.60 -27.06
C LEU A 121 6.93 -8.65 -27.81
N ASP A 122 5.61 -8.62 -27.65
CA ASP A 122 4.67 -9.47 -28.36
C ASP A 122 3.48 -8.65 -28.90
N PRO A 123 3.59 -8.11 -30.12
CA PRO A 123 2.52 -7.33 -30.74
C PRO A 123 1.26 -8.16 -31.03
N SER A 124 1.34 -9.50 -31.04
CA SER A 124 0.21 -10.37 -31.40
C SER A 124 -0.94 -10.31 -30.39
N GLN A 125 -0.64 -9.91 -29.15
CA GLN A 125 -1.63 -9.73 -28.08
C GLN A 125 -2.29 -8.34 -28.10
N GLY A 126 -1.77 -7.40 -28.91
CA GLY A 126 -2.26 -6.01 -28.91
C GLY A 126 -1.95 -5.28 -27.61
N THR A 127 -2.80 -4.32 -27.26
CA THR A 127 -2.72 -3.54 -26.00
C THR A 127 -3.77 -4.04 -25.01
N GLU A 128 -3.43 -4.06 -23.72
CA GLU A 128 -4.36 -4.44 -22.64
C GLU A 128 -5.52 -3.45 -22.48
N ASP A 129 -5.26 -2.17 -22.76
CA ASP A 129 -6.20 -1.07 -22.67
C ASP A 129 -6.09 -0.19 -23.93
N HIS A 130 -7.19 -0.02 -24.65
CA HIS A 130 -7.21 0.75 -25.89
C HIS A 130 -6.98 2.25 -25.69
N ASP A 131 -7.33 2.78 -24.51
CA ASP A 131 -7.28 4.22 -24.21
C ASP A 131 -6.04 4.61 -23.40
N TRP A 132 -5.10 3.67 -23.21
CA TRP A 132 -3.96 3.82 -22.29
C TRP A 132 -3.14 5.10 -22.50
N ARG A 133 -2.96 5.55 -23.75
CA ARG A 133 -2.22 6.79 -24.08
C ARG A 133 -2.98 8.03 -23.63
N ALA A 134 -4.31 8.04 -23.84
CA ALA A 134 -5.18 9.12 -23.41
C ALA A 134 -5.26 9.19 -21.88
N GLU A 135 -5.41 8.03 -21.22
CA GLU A 135 -5.41 7.93 -19.76
C GLU A 135 -4.09 8.38 -19.15
N LEU A 136 -2.95 7.92 -19.70
CA LEU A 136 -1.62 8.29 -19.22
C LEU A 136 -1.36 9.79 -19.41
N SER A 137 -1.72 10.34 -20.57
CA SER A 137 -1.66 11.79 -20.83
C SER A 137 -2.51 12.58 -19.83
N SER A 138 -3.73 12.11 -19.55
CA SER A 138 -4.62 12.71 -18.56
C SER A 138 -4.03 12.67 -17.16
N ASP A 139 -3.49 11.53 -16.72
CA ASP A 139 -2.88 11.38 -15.38
C ASP A 139 -1.58 12.20 -15.23
N TYR A 140 -0.81 12.42 -16.30
CA TYR A 140 0.32 13.35 -16.28
C TYR A 140 -0.13 14.81 -16.14
N ARG A 141 -1.22 15.20 -16.80
CA ARG A 141 -1.77 16.56 -16.73
C ARG A 141 -2.51 16.84 -15.42
N ARG A 142 -3.22 15.83 -14.90
CA ARG A 142 -4.06 15.88 -13.71
C ARG A 142 -3.82 14.61 -12.88
N PRO A 143 -2.75 14.57 -12.07
CA PRO A 143 -2.47 13.43 -11.20
C PRO A 143 -3.64 13.16 -10.26
N THR A 144 -4.17 11.93 -10.29
CA THR A 144 -5.28 11.52 -9.41
C THR A 144 -4.86 10.38 -8.49
N LEU A 145 -5.37 10.40 -7.25
CA LEU A 145 -5.21 9.29 -6.32
C LEU A 145 -6.15 8.16 -6.73
N LYS A 146 -5.59 7.03 -7.17
CA LYS A 146 -6.36 5.88 -7.68
C LYS A 146 -6.95 5.00 -6.57
N VAL A 147 -6.38 5.07 -5.37
CA VAL A 147 -6.79 4.29 -4.19
C VAL A 147 -7.39 5.20 -3.13
N SER A 148 -8.51 4.78 -2.54
CA SER A 148 -9.14 5.51 -1.44
C SER A 148 -8.32 5.37 -0.14
N PHE A 149 -8.48 6.30 0.80
CA PHE A 149 -7.80 6.18 2.10
C PHE A 149 -8.21 4.92 2.86
N TYR A 150 -9.49 4.55 2.81
CA TYR A 150 -10.02 3.37 3.47
C TYR A 150 -9.47 2.07 2.87
N GLU A 151 -9.40 1.98 1.54
CA GLU A 151 -8.81 0.81 0.85
C GLU A 151 -7.32 0.67 1.20
N ALA A 152 -6.57 1.78 1.18
CA ALA A 152 -5.17 1.80 1.58
C ALA A 152 -4.99 1.35 3.05
N LEU A 153 -5.83 1.85 3.95
CA LEU A 153 -5.81 1.51 5.37
C LEU A 153 -6.09 0.02 5.59
N ALA A 154 -7.16 -0.52 4.99
CA ALA A 154 -7.55 -1.92 5.11
C ALA A 154 -6.47 -2.87 4.59
N ASN A 155 -5.86 -2.54 3.44
CA ASN A 155 -4.77 -3.34 2.87
C ASN A 155 -3.55 -3.38 3.80
N ARG A 156 -3.14 -2.22 4.35
CA ARG A 156 -2.00 -2.14 5.27
C ARG A 156 -2.27 -2.79 6.61
N LEU A 157 -3.49 -2.67 7.11
CA LEU A 157 -3.95 -3.34 8.31
C LEU A 157 -3.88 -4.86 8.14
N ARG A 158 -4.43 -5.41 7.05
CA ARG A 158 -4.44 -6.86 6.79
C ARG A 158 -3.04 -7.46 6.61
N ARG A 159 -2.13 -6.75 5.93
CA ARG A 159 -0.80 -7.28 5.58
C ARG A 159 0.20 -7.25 6.74
N VAL A 160 0.18 -6.19 7.56
CA VAL A 160 1.25 -5.96 8.55
C VAL A 160 0.69 -5.48 9.89
N TYR A 161 -0.11 -4.41 9.90
CA TYR A 161 -0.41 -3.69 11.15
C TYR A 161 -1.35 -4.44 12.08
N LEU A 162 -2.23 -5.31 11.58
CA LEU A 162 -3.09 -6.14 12.44
C LEU A 162 -2.25 -7.09 13.29
N ALA A 163 -1.17 -7.64 12.73
CA ALA A 163 -0.23 -8.47 13.48
C ALA A 163 0.50 -7.67 14.57
N LEU A 164 1.03 -6.49 14.23
CA LEU A 164 1.72 -5.61 15.19
C LEU A 164 0.80 -5.18 16.35
N LEU A 165 -0.41 -4.74 16.01
CA LEU A 165 -1.42 -4.35 16.99
C LEU A 165 -1.90 -5.56 17.82
N GLY A 166 -1.97 -6.75 17.22
CA GLY A 166 -2.26 -8.00 17.92
C GLY A 166 -1.21 -8.36 18.96
N VAL A 167 0.08 -8.22 18.63
CA VAL A 167 1.18 -8.43 19.58
C VAL A 167 1.05 -7.50 20.79
N LEU A 168 0.77 -6.21 20.55
CA LEU A 168 0.56 -5.24 21.62
C LEU A 168 -0.68 -5.56 22.48
N LEU A 169 -1.77 -6.06 21.88
CA LEU A 169 -2.95 -6.51 22.61
C LEU A 169 -2.62 -7.67 23.54
N VAL A 170 -1.99 -8.70 23.00
CA VAL A 170 -1.60 -9.90 23.77
C VAL A 170 -0.65 -9.51 24.90
N ALA A 171 0.34 -8.65 24.62
CA ALA A 171 1.24 -8.12 25.63
C ALA A 171 0.48 -7.35 26.73
N TRP A 172 -0.49 -6.52 26.37
CA TRP A 172 -1.28 -5.76 27.34
C TRP A 172 -2.18 -6.66 28.20
N VAL A 173 -2.87 -7.62 27.60
CA VAL A 173 -3.68 -8.62 28.32
C VAL A 173 -2.79 -9.43 29.27
N PHE A 174 -1.64 -9.88 28.80
CA PHE A 174 -0.67 -10.60 29.63
C PHE A 174 -0.19 -9.72 30.80
N ARG A 175 0.08 -8.44 30.55
CA ARG A 175 0.53 -7.49 31.59
C ARG A 175 -0.52 -7.30 32.69
N ILE A 176 -1.80 -7.14 32.35
CA ILE A 176 -2.86 -6.91 33.37
C ILE A 176 -3.30 -8.18 34.10
N THR A 177 -3.03 -9.37 33.53
CA THR A 177 -3.46 -10.66 34.12
C THR A 177 -2.33 -11.38 34.87
N ALA A 178 -1.11 -11.41 34.33
CA ALA A 178 -0.01 -12.19 34.89
C ALA A 178 0.80 -11.45 35.96
N PHE A 179 0.90 -10.11 35.91
CA PHE A 179 1.74 -9.33 36.82
C PHE A 179 0.99 -8.81 38.07
N ALA A 180 -0.32 -9.05 38.19
CA ALA A 180 -1.12 -8.67 39.36
C ALA A 180 -1.97 -9.85 39.91
N PRO A 181 -1.37 -11.02 40.23
CA PRO A 181 -2.13 -12.23 40.59
C PRO A 181 -2.96 -12.11 41.88
N ARG A 182 -2.76 -11.05 42.68
CA ARG A 182 -3.48 -10.78 43.93
C ARG A 182 -4.63 -9.78 43.78
N GLN A 183 -4.80 -9.17 42.61
CA GLN A 183 -5.84 -8.18 42.33
C GLN A 183 -6.71 -8.65 41.17
N ASP A 184 -7.99 -8.29 41.18
CA ASP A 184 -8.86 -8.56 40.04
C ASP A 184 -8.36 -7.76 38.83
N TRP A 185 -8.20 -8.43 37.68
CA TRP A 185 -7.67 -7.86 36.44
C TRP A 185 -8.47 -6.62 35.98
N LEU A 186 -9.76 -6.56 36.31
CA LEU A 186 -10.61 -5.38 36.08
C LEU A 186 -10.13 -4.13 36.85
N THR A 187 -9.58 -4.31 38.05
CA THR A 187 -9.01 -3.21 38.84
C THR A 187 -7.62 -2.83 38.35
N THR A 188 -6.80 -3.81 37.96
CA THR A 188 -5.46 -3.60 37.41
C THR A 188 -5.49 -2.87 36.07
N ALA A 189 -6.54 -3.05 35.26
CA ALA A 189 -6.71 -2.33 34.00
C ALA A 189 -7.02 -0.83 34.18
N GLY A 190 -7.24 -0.36 35.40
CA GLY A 190 -7.55 1.05 35.70
C GLY A 190 -6.37 1.98 35.45
N ILE A 191 -6.64 3.14 34.85
CA ILE A 191 -5.62 4.15 34.55
C ILE A 191 -5.95 5.43 35.33
N ALA A 192 -5.17 5.70 36.38
CA ALA A 192 -5.38 6.83 37.29
C ALA A 192 -6.83 6.89 37.83
N ARG A 193 -7.68 7.80 37.31
CA ARG A 193 -9.09 7.95 37.70
C ARG A 193 -10.08 7.19 36.79
N ILE A 194 -9.58 6.54 35.74
CA ILE A 194 -10.40 5.82 34.76
C ILE A 194 -10.59 4.38 35.26
N PRO A 195 -11.84 3.93 35.48
CA PRO A 195 -12.12 2.55 35.88
C PRO A 195 -11.63 1.55 34.82
N GLY A 196 -11.04 0.42 35.25
CA GLY A 196 -10.46 -0.53 34.29
C GLY A 196 -11.48 -1.18 33.35
N ILE A 197 -12.74 -1.30 33.77
CA ILE A 197 -13.83 -1.72 32.86
C ILE A 197 -13.98 -0.77 31.66
N VAL A 198 -13.84 0.55 31.88
CA VAL A 198 -13.91 1.54 30.79
C VAL A 198 -12.73 1.37 29.86
N VAL A 199 -11.53 1.15 30.40
CA VAL A 199 -10.32 0.91 29.60
C VAL A 199 -10.48 -0.35 28.74
N ILE A 200 -10.92 -1.46 29.33
CA ILE A 200 -11.15 -2.73 28.62
C ILE A 200 -12.19 -2.57 27.51
N VAL A 201 -13.30 -1.89 27.79
CA VAL A 201 -14.34 -1.64 26.78
C VAL A 201 -13.81 -0.79 25.63
N VAL A 202 -13.08 0.30 25.92
CA VAL A 202 -12.50 1.15 24.87
C VAL A 202 -11.50 0.38 24.01
N VAL A 203 -10.62 -0.41 24.64
CA VAL A 203 -9.66 -1.27 23.92
C VAL A 203 -10.41 -2.31 23.09
N GLY A 204 -11.40 -3.00 23.67
CA GLY A 204 -12.20 -4.01 22.97
C GLY A 204 -12.92 -3.43 21.75
N VAL A 205 -13.60 -2.29 21.91
CA VAL A 205 -14.26 -1.58 20.81
C VAL A 205 -13.27 -1.20 19.72
N PHE A 206 -12.10 -0.67 20.10
CA PHE A 206 -11.05 -0.31 19.15
C PHE A 206 -10.60 -1.52 18.31
N TYR A 207 -10.33 -2.68 18.93
CA TYR A 207 -9.92 -3.88 18.19
C TYR A 207 -11.06 -4.47 17.35
N VAL A 208 -12.31 -4.40 17.81
CA VAL A 208 -13.48 -4.79 17.00
C VAL A 208 -13.59 -3.89 15.75
N VAL A 209 -13.38 -2.59 15.88
CA VAL A 209 -13.36 -1.65 14.74
C VAL A 209 -12.22 -1.98 13.78
N LEU A 210 -11.03 -2.32 14.27
CA LEU A 210 -9.91 -2.74 13.41
C LEU A 210 -10.22 -4.03 12.64
N LEU A 211 -10.80 -5.04 13.29
CA LEU A 211 -11.20 -6.28 12.63
C LEU A 211 -12.29 -6.00 11.59
N GLY A 212 -13.30 -5.19 11.94
CA GLY A 212 -14.31 -4.71 11.02
C GLY A 212 -13.68 -4.06 9.78
N ALA A 213 -12.81 -3.06 9.97
CA ALA A 213 -12.12 -2.38 8.89
C ALA A 213 -11.23 -3.31 8.04
N THR A 214 -10.65 -4.35 8.65
CA THR A 214 -9.81 -5.33 7.94
C THR A 214 -10.62 -6.25 7.05
N PHE A 215 -11.76 -6.76 7.54
CA PHE A 215 -12.54 -7.81 6.86
C PHE A 215 -13.76 -7.27 6.11
N TRP A 216 -14.05 -5.98 6.21
CA TRP A 216 -15.14 -5.37 5.46
C TRP A 216 -14.91 -5.56 3.95
N PRO A 217 -15.90 -6.09 3.21
CA PRO A 217 -15.78 -6.25 1.77
C PRO A 217 -15.69 -4.87 1.12
N HIS A 218 -14.61 -4.65 0.37
CA HIS A 218 -14.39 -3.42 -0.39
C HIS A 218 -14.16 -3.79 -1.86
N GLU A 219 -14.80 -3.06 -2.76
CA GLU A 219 -14.50 -3.12 -4.19
C GLU A 219 -13.05 -2.66 -4.38
N ARG A 220 -12.23 -3.56 -4.90
CA ARG A 220 -10.79 -3.34 -5.11
C ARG A 220 -10.62 -2.48 -6.36
N HIS A 221 -10.14 -1.25 -6.19
CA HIS A 221 -9.91 -0.32 -7.30
C HIS A 221 -8.43 -0.32 -7.74
N ALA A 222 -7.52 -0.79 -6.89
CA ALA A 222 -6.11 -0.93 -7.26
C ALA A 222 -5.86 -2.11 -8.21
N LYS A 223 -5.29 -1.84 -9.40
CA LYS A 223 -4.65 -2.87 -10.25
C LYS A 223 -3.59 -3.57 -9.40
N GLY A 224 -3.80 -4.87 -9.14
CA GLY A 224 -2.97 -5.65 -8.21
C GLY A 224 -1.49 -5.68 -8.59
N GLU A 225 -0.61 -5.72 -7.59
CA GLU A 225 0.84 -5.73 -7.83
C GLU A 225 1.36 -7.04 -8.43
N PHE A 226 0.79 -8.14 -7.98
CA PHE A 226 0.93 -9.47 -8.55
C PHE A 226 -0.48 -10.06 -8.56
N ARG A 227 -0.89 -10.68 -9.68
CA ARG A 227 -1.92 -11.73 -9.58
C ARG A 227 -1.27 -12.88 -8.80
N GLU A 228 -2.01 -13.51 -7.90
CA GLU A 228 -1.67 -14.88 -7.49
C GLU A 228 -1.84 -15.73 -8.76
N GLY A 229 -0.80 -15.78 -9.59
CA GLY A 229 -0.66 -16.82 -10.61
C GLY A 229 -0.27 -18.12 -9.94
N ASP A 230 -0.37 -19.23 -10.66
CA ASP A 230 0.16 -20.50 -10.15
C ASP A 230 1.68 -20.35 -9.98
N PRO A 231 2.25 -20.51 -8.76
CA PRO A 231 3.70 -20.49 -8.56
C PRO A 231 4.45 -21.55 -9.37
N ASP A 232 3.73 -22.55 -9.90
CA ASP A 232 4.28 -23.63 -10.69
C ASP A 232 4.23 -23.36 -12.21
N ASP A 233 3.40 -22.41 -12.70
CA ASP A 233 3.37 -22.00 -14.13
C ASP A 233 4.74 -21.47 -14.62
N TRP A 234 5.52 -20.83 -13.73
CA TRP A 234 6.86 -20.32 -14.07
C TRP A 234 7.95 -21.41 -14.02
N LYS A 235 7.66 -22.56 -13.41
CA LYS A 235 8.62 -23.68 -13.25
C LYS A 235 8.43 -24.75 -14.32
N GLU A 236 7.29 -24.78 -15.01
CA GLU A 236 7.03 -25.64 -16.15
C GLU A 236 7.65 -25.07 -17.44
N THR A 237 8.98 -25.03 -17.47
CA THR A 237 9.72 -25.05 -18.74
C THR A 237 10.67 -26.24 -18.69
N ASP A 238 10.38 -27.19 -19.57
CA ASP A 238 11.13 -28.41 -19.95
C ASP A 238 10.91 -29.68 -19.08
N GLN A 239 9.88 -30.44 -19.46
CA GLN A 239 9.98 -31.89 -19.64
C GLN A 239 9.57 -32.30 -21.06
#